data_AF-A0A932IGP6-F1
#
_entry.id   AF-A0A932IGP6-F1
#
_cell.length_a   1.000
_cell.length_b   1.000
_cell.length_c   1.000
_cell.angle_alpha   90.00
_cell.angle_beta   90.00
_cell.angle_gamma   90.00
#
_symmetry.space_group_name_H-M   'P 1'
#
loop_
_entity.id
_entity.type
_entity.pdbx_description
1 polymer ?
#
loop_
_entity_poly.entity_id
_entity_poly.type
_entity_poly.pdbx_seq_one_letter_code
_entity_poly.pdbx_strand_id
1 'polypeptide(L)'
;AAHGGTLFLDEIAELPLATQAELLRVVERKRLRRVGDFREVEVDARLVTATHQDLAERVRSGAFRADLYHRLCVIPLTVPPLRERKDDIAALAAHVLAQQSAPRRLSAAALAKLKTHDWPGNVRELINTLRRACALCDEETLEPPHLTLGASLKRAARLDDLIHGTVLEVFAQSGRSVARTAKELGVRRATVYRHLRAARIDCG
;
A
#
# COMPACT_ATOMS: atom_id res chain seq x y z
N ALA A 1 -18.22 13.77 11.16
CA ALA A 1 -18.19 13.99 12.61
C ALA A 1 -16.73 14.04 13.02
N ALA A 2 -16.23 15.20 13.48
CA ALA A 2 -14.88 15.38 14.01
C ALA A 2 -14.80 16.68 14.85
N HIS A 3 -15.69 16.85 15.82
CA HIS A 3 -15.47 17.84 16.88
C HIS A 3 -14.51 17.23 17.91
N GLY A 4 -13.35 17.85 18.11
CA GLY A 4 -12.28 17.36 18.98
C GLY A 4 -11.44 16.22 18.39
N GLY A 5 -11.60 15.92 17.10
CA GLY A 5 -10.93 14.80 16.42
C GLY A 5 -9.63 15.18 15.70
N THR A 6 -8.98 14.18 15.09
CA THR A 6 -7.89 14.41 14.12
C THR A 6 -8.39 14.10 12.71
N LEU A 7 -8.18 15.03 11.78
CA LEU A 7 -8.39 14.83 10.35
C LEU A 7 -7.04 14.53 9.70
N PHE A 8 -6.92 13.38 9.05
CA PHE A 8 -5.76 13.02 8.25
C PHE A 8 -6.07 13.17 6.76
N LEU A 9 -5.28 13.96 6.03
CA LEU A 9 -5.36 14.10 4.58
C LEU A 9 -4.09 13.57 3.94
N ASP A 10 -4.22 12.52 3.14
CA ASP A 10 -3.10 11.98 2.36
C ASP A 10 -3.02 12.66 0.98
N GLU A 11 -1.82 12.65 0.40
CA GLU A 11 -1.53 13.18 -0.94
C GLU A 11 -2.02 14.62 -1.15
N ILE A 12 -1.85 15.50 -0.15
CA ILE A 12 -2.40 16.86 -0.16
C ILE A 12 -1.94 17.69 -1.36
N ALA A 13 -0.76 17.38 -1.91
CA ALA A 13 -0.25 18.05 -3.09
C ALA A 13 -1.15 17.84 -4.31
N GLU A 14 -1.82 16.70 -4.45
CA GLU A 14 -2.64 16.34 -5.63
C GLU A 14 -3.98 17.08 -5.72
N LEU A 15 -4.34 17.85 -4.70
CA LEU A 15 -5.57 18.62 -4.72
C LEU A 15 -5.56 19.67 -5.84
N PRO A 16 -6.63 19.77 -6.65
CA PRO A 16 -6.80 20.88 -7.59
C PRO A 16 -6.81 22.23 -6.85
N LEU A 17 -6.35 23.30 -7.52
CA LEU A 17 -6.26 24.65 -6.93
C LEU A 17 -7.60 25.16 -6.35
N ALA A 18 -8.73 24.79 -6.96
CA ALA A 18 -10.05 25.14 -6.45
C ALA A 18 -10.31 24.48 -5.09
N THR A 19 -10.02 23.19 -4.96
CA THR A 19 -10.15 22.44 -3.70
C THR A 19 -9.16 22.93 -2.65
N GLN A 20 -7.95 23.35 -3.04
CA GLN A 20 -7.00 24.00 -2.13
C GLN A 20 -7.58 25.29 -1.53
N ALA A 21 -8.31 26.10 -2.31
CA ALA A 21 -8.96 27.32 -1.82
C ALA A 21 -10.12 27.01 -0.84
N GLU A 22 -10.87 25.94 -1.09
CA GLU A 22 -11.91 25.47 -0.16
C GLU A 22 -11.30 24.98 1.15
N LEU A 23 -10.23 24.18 1.08
CA LEU A 23 -9.53 23.68 2.25
C LEU A 23 -8.93 24.83 3.08
N LEU A 24 -8.32 25.82 2.43
CA LEU A 24 -7.82 27.01 3.11
C LEU A 24 -8.93 27.70 3.93
N ARG A 25 -10.12 27.88 3.34
CA ARG A 25 -11.27 28.47 4.07
C ARG A 25 -11.65 27.65 5.29
N VAL A 26 -11.65 26.32 5.19
CA VAL A 26 -11.95 25.43 6.32
C VAL A 26 -10.88 25.55 7.41
N VAL A 27 -9.60 25.56 7.02
CA VAL A 27 -8.46 25.68 7.95
C VAL A 27 -8.47 27.02 8.67
N GLU A 28 -8.80 28.11 7.98
CA GLU A 28 -8.82 29.45 8.56
C GLU A 28 -10.08 29.74 9.40
N ARG A 29 -11.26 29.36 8.88
CA ARG A 29 -12.54 29.72 9.51
C ARG A 29 -13.02 28.68 10.50
N LYS A 30 -12.39 27.50 10.54
CA LYS A 30 -12.88 26.34 11.31
C LYS A 30 -14.35 26.04 11.05
N ARG A 31 -14.81 26.25 9.81
CA ARG A 31 -16.20 26.05 9.40
C ARG A 31 -16.25 25.36 8.06
N LEU A 32 -17.17 24.41 7.92
CA LEU A 32 -17.41 23.72 6.66
C LEU A 32 -18.88 23.65 6.33
N ARG A 33 -19.17 23.63 5.03
CA ARG A 33 -20.50 23.42 4.49
C ARG A 33 -20.59 21.99 3.98
N ARG A 34 -21.65 21.27 4.35
CA ARG A 34 -21.89 19.92 3.82
C ARG A 34 -22.34 20.03 2.36
N VAL A 35 -21.98 19.05 1.54
CA VAL A 35 -22.45 18.99 0.15
C VAL A 35 -23.99 18.95 0.15
N GLY A 36 -24.62 19.91 -0.52
CA GLY A 36 -26.08 20.03 -0.61
C GLY A 36 -26.77 20.74 0.56
N ASP A 37 -26.02 21.20 1.57
CA ASP A 37 -26.56 21.99 2.68
C ASP A 37 -26.08 23.45 2.56
N PHE A 38 -26.90 24.41 2.98
CA PHE A 38 -26.52 25.82 3.07
C PHE A 38 -25.97 26.20 4.44
N ARG A 39 -26.12 25.33 5.45
CA ARG A 39 -25.65 25.59 6.81
C ARG A 39 -24.16 25.31 6.95
N GLU A 40 -23.43 26.29 7.49
CA GLU A 40 -22.06 26.10 7.94
C GLU A 40 -22.05 25.41 9.31
N VAL A 41 -21.13 24.46 9.48
CA VAL A 41 -20.89 23.73 10.72
C VAL A 41 -19.50 24.07 11.20
N GLU A 42 -19.36 24.50 12.45
CA GLU A 42 -18.06 24.69 13.08
C GLU A 42 -17.34 23.35 13.21
N VAL A 43 -16.03 23.33 13.00
CA VAL A 43 -15.19 22.15 13.10
C VAL A 43 -13.92 22.50 13.83
N ASP A 44 -13.75 21.87 14.98
CA ASP A 44 -12.52 21.92 15.73
C ASP A 44 -11.84 20.56 15.61
N ALA A 45 -10.81 20.49 14.77
CA ALA A 45 -10.06 19.27 14.53
C ALA A 45 -8.56 19.57 14.40
N ARG A 46 -7.73 18.66 14.89
CA ARG A 46 -6.31 18.63 14.58
C ARG A 46 -6.15 18.17 13.13
N LEU A 47 -5.47 18.95 12.30
CA LEU A 47 -5.17 18.56 10.93
C LEU A 47 -3.77 17.94 10.85
N VAL A 48 -3.68 16.77 10.24
CA VAL A 48 -2.42 16.13 9.86
C VAL A 48 -2.47 15.88 8.35
N THR A 49 -1.45 16.32 7.63
CA THR A 49 -1.39 16.13 6.16
C THR A 49 -0.12 15.38 5.78
N ALA A 50 -0.21 14.61 4.70
CA ALA A 50 0.92 13.89 4.12
C ALA A 50 0.99 14.13 2.61
N THR A 51 2.20 14.06 2.06
CA THR A 51 2.44 14.07 0.62
C THR A 51 3.79 13.45 0.32
N HIS A 52 3.93 12.91 -0.89
CA HIS A 52 5.20 12.41 -1.44
C HIS A 52 5.97 13.46 -2.25
N GLN A 53 5.42 14.68 -2.38
CA GLN A 53 5.96 15.76 -3.21
C GLN A 53 6.48 16.91 -2.35
N ASP A 54 7.49 17.62 -2.85
CA ASP A 54 7.97 18.85 -2.24
C ASP A 54 6.93 19.97 -2.46
N LEU A 55 6.21 20.32 -1.38
CA LEU A 55 5.22 21.40 -1.43
C LEU A 55 5.84 22.77 -1.71
N ALA A 56 7.06 23.03 -1.26
CA ALA A 56 7.73 24.30 -1.55
C ALA A 56 8.03 24.42 -3.06
N GLU A 57 8.38 23.31 -3.71
CA GLU A 57 8.53 23.28 -5.17
C GLU A 57 7.17 23.44 -5.89
N ARG A 58 6.12 22.77 -5.41
CA ARG A 58 4.75 22.92 -5.94
C ARG A 58 4.23 24.35 -5.81
N VAL A 59 4.62 25.07 -4.75
CA VAL A 59 4.32 26.50 -4.60
C VAL A 59 5.07 27.33 -5.64
N ARG A 60 6.37 27.08 -5.83
CA ARG A 60 7.19 27.79 -6.84
C ARG A 60 6.66 27.59 -8.27
N SER A 61 6.12 26.41 -8.59
CA SER A 61 5.55 26.12 -9.90
C SER A 61 4.10 26.58 -10.08
N GLY A 62 3.47 27.15 -9.04
CA GLY A 62 2.07 27.56 -9.07
C GLY A 62 1.05 26.42 -8.99
N ALA A 63 1.50 25.18 -8.82
CA ALA A 63 0.65 24.00 -8.64
C ALA A 63 0.07 23.87 -7.22
N PHE A 64 0.60 24.64 -6.26
CA PHE A 64 0.11 24.69 -4.89
C PHE A 64 0.07 26.12 -4.37
N ARG A 65 -0.95 26.46 -3.60
CA ARG A 65 -1.09 27.84 -3.09
C ARG A 65 -0.16 28.09 -1.90
N ALA A 66 0.54 29.23 -1.94
CA ALA A 66 1.45 29.66 -0.88
C ALA A 66 0.72 29.87 0.47
N ASP A 67 -0.49 30.43 0.45
CA ASP A 67 -1.29 30.68 1.64
C ASP A 67 -1.66 29.38 2.38
N LEU A 68 -2.09 28.35 1.65
CA LEU A 68 -2.36 27.03 2.20
C LEU A 68 -1.09 26.36 2.70
N TYR A 69 0.03 26.47 1.97
CA TYR A 69 1.32 25.89 2.38
C TYR A 69 1.74 26.38 3.77
N HIS A 70 1.68 27.70 4.01
CA HIS A 70 2.06 28.27 5.31
C HIS A 70 1.11 27.88 6.45
N ARG A 71 -0.14 27.52 6.15
CA ARG A 71 -1.10 27.01 7.15
C ARG A 71 -0.90 25.54 7.48
N LEU A 72 -0.42 24.75 6.53
CA LEU A 72 -0.21 23.30 6.70
C LEU A 72 1.17 22.97 7.27
N CYS A 73 2.23 23.59 6.74
CA CYS A 73 3.62 23.31 7.10
C CYS A 73 4.08 24.02 8.37
N VAL A 74 3.30 23.93 9.45
CA VAL A 74 3.66 24.50 10.76
C VAL A 74 4.70 23.64 11.47
N ILE A 75 4.50 22.31 11.47
CA ILE A 75 5.43 21.34 12.04
C ILE A 75 5.71 20.28 10.96
N PRO A 76 6.74 20.48 10.12
CA PRO A 76 7.09 19.50 9.09
C PRO A 76 7.73 18.26 9.72
N LEU A 77 7.29 17.08 9.28
CA LEU A 77 7.88 15.80 9.65
C LEU A 77 8.30 15.05 8.37
N THR A 78 9.60 14.82 8.22
CA THR A 78 10.14 14.05 7.10
C THR A 78 10.24 12.58 7.50
N VAL A 79 9.54 11.71 6.77
CA VAL A 79 9.62 10.26 6.98
C VAL A 79 10.74 9.70 6.11
N PRO A 80 11.84 9.18 6.69
CA PRO A 80 12.94 8.64 5.89
C PRO A 80 12.50 7.38 5.14
N PRO A 81 13.00 7.18 3.91
CA PRO A 81 12.79 5.95 3.16
C PRO A 81 13.47 4.77 3.85
N LEU A 82 12.96 3.55 3.65
CA LEU A 82 13.49 2.34 4.29
C LEU A 82 15.00 2.13 4.09
N ARG A 83 15.57 2.56 2.95
CA ARG A 83 17.01 2.48 2.67
C ARG A 83 17.90 3.27 3.64
N GLU A 84 17.36 4.31 4.27
CA GLU A 84 18.04 5.15 5.28
C GLU A 84 17.84 4.61 6.70
N ARG A 85 16.98 3.59 6.88
CA ARG A 85 16.66 2.96 8.17
C ARG A 85 16.68 1.43 8.07
N LYS A 86 17.75 0.88 7.49
CA LYS A 86 17.89 -0.56 7.23
C LYS A 86 17.85 -1.43 8.50
N ASP A 87 18.13 -0.87 9.67
CA ASP A 87 18.05 -1.60 10.93
C ASP A 87 16.62 -1.93 11.35
N ASP A 88 15.63 -1.15 10.90
CA ASP A 88 14.21 -1.41 11.15
C ASP A 88 13.71 -2.64 10.37
N ILE A 89 14.41 -3.07 9.32
CA ILE A 89 13.97 -4.18 8.44
C ILE A 89 13.70 -5.45 9.23
N ALA A 90 14.53 -5.77 10.23
CA ALA A 90 14.36 -6.97 11.03
C ALA A 90 13.06 -6.94 11.84
N ALA A 91 12.80 -5.83 12.54
CA ALA A 91 11.59 -5.64 13.34
C ALA A 91 10.33 -5.58 12.47
N LEU A 92 10.38 -4.84 11.35
CA LEU A 92 9.29 -4.77 10.39
C LEU A 92 8.97 -6.13 9.79
N ALA A 93 9.99 -6.90 9.40
CA ALA A 93 9.79 -8.23 8.84
C ALA A 93 9.16 -9.19 9.86
N ALA A 94 9.66 -9.21 11.10
CA ALA A 94 9.10 -10.02 12.17
C ALA A 94 7.63 -9.67 12.41
N HIS A 95 7.29 -8.38 12.45
CA HIS A 95 5.91 -7.91 12.62
C HIS A 95 4.99 -8.37 11.49
N VAL A 96 5.43 -8.25 10.23
CA VAL A 96 4.64 -8.67 9.06
C VAL A 96 4.42 -10.19 9.03
N LEU A 97 5.46 -10.96 9.35
CA LEU A 97 5.39 -12.43 9.35
C LEU A 97 4.49 -12.96 10.48
N ALA A 98 4.47 -12.29 11.63
CA ALA A 98 3.59 -12.63 12.74
C ALA A 98 2.09 -12.41 12.42
N GLN A 99 1.77 -11.53 11.45
CA GLN A 99 0.39 -11.30 11.00
C GLN A 99 -0.10 -12.30 9.94
N GLN A 100 0.75 -13.22 9.47
CA GLN A 100 0.34 -14.21 8.48
C GLN A 100 -0.40 -15.38 9.15
N SER A 101 -1.27 -16.07 8.40
CA SER A 101 -2.08 -17.19 8.93
C SER A 101 -1.24 -18.34 9.48
N ALA A 102 -0.04 -18.53 8.91
CA ALA A 102 0.99 -19.40 9.45
C ALA A 102 2.22 -18.53 9.74
N PRO A 103 2.65 -18.38 11.00
CA PRO A 103 3.84 -17.61 11.33
C PRO A 103 5.06 -18.28 10.68
N ARG A 104 5.89 -17.47 10.02
CA ARG A 104 7.15 -17.90 9.41
C ARG A 104 8.31 -17.07 9.95
N ARG A 105 9.53 -17.56 9.80
CA ARG A 105 10.75 -16.87 10.21
C ARG A 105 11.65 -16.63 9.00
N LEU A 106 12.49 -15.61 9.05
CA LEU A 106 13.55 -15.43 8.06
C LEU A 106 14.80 -16.18 8.52
N SER A 107 15.49 -16.85 7.60
CA SER A 107 16.87 -17.26 7.85
C SER A 107 17.78 -16.03 7.97
N ALA A 108 18.95 -16.19 8.60
CA ALA A 108 19.94 -15.12 8.70
C ALA A 108 20.37 -14.61 7.31
N ALA A 109 20.49 -15.52 6.33
CA ALA A 109 20.82 -15.19 4.95
C ALA A 109 19.69 -14.41 4.25
N ALA A 110 18.43 -14.79 4.50
CA ALA A 110 17.27 -14.08 3.97
C ALA A 110 17.19 -12.65 4.52
N LEU A 111 17.39 -12.46 5.83
CA LEU A 111 17.43 -11.14 6.45
C LEU A 111 18.58 -10.28 5.90
N ALA A 112 19.78 -10.86 5.74
CA ALA A 112 20.92 -10.16 5.14
C ALA A 112 20.59 -9.67 3.72
N LYS A 113 19.96 -10.52 2.90
CA LYS A 113 19.51 -10.16 1.55
C LYS A 113 18.50 -9.00 1.57
N LEU A 114 17.56 -8.98 2.52
CA LEU A 114 16.62 -7.86 2.68
C LEU A 114 17.35 -6.55 3.06
N LYS A 115 18.37 -6.61 3.93
CA LYS A 115 19.15 -5.43 4.32
C LYS A 115 20.01 -4.87 3.18
N THR A 116 20.47 -5.70 2.25
CA THR A 116 21.25 -5.22 1.09
C THR A 116 20.42 -4.50 0.04
N HIS A 117 19.11 -4.71 -0.01
CA HIS A 117 18.23 -4.11 -1.01
C HIS A 117 17.95 -2.61 -0.74
N ASP A 118 17.71 -1.84 -1.81
CA ASP A 118 17.53 -0.38 -1.74
C ASP A 118 16.07 0.06 -1.55
N TRP A 119 15.12 -0.88 -1.59
CA TRP A 119 13.70 -0.66 -1.31
C TRP A 119 13.11 0.58 -2.01
N PRO A 120 13.14 0.66 -3.35
CA PRO A 120 12.55 1.77 -4.09
C PRO A 120 11.05 1.95 -3.80
N GLY A 121 10.32 0.87 -3.48
CA GLY A 121 8.93 0.93 -3.03
C GLY A 121 8.75 1.02 -1.50
N ASN A 122 9.83 1.32 -0.77
CA ASN A 122 9.87 1.54 0.68
C ASN A 122 9.26 0.34 1.46
N VAL A 123 8.67 0.58 2.64
CA VAL A 123 8.05 -0.45 3.49
C VAL A 123 6.96 -1.24 2.76
N ARG A 124 6.23 -0.61 1.81
CA ARG A 124 5.19 -1.30 1.03
C ARG A 124 5.76 -2.44 0.19
N GLU A 125 6.93 -2.24 -0.42
CA GLU A 125 7.62 -3.28 -1.18
C GLU A 125 8.11 -4.41 -0.26
N LEU A 126 8.64 -4.09 0.92
CA LEU A 126 9.04 -5.09 1.92
C LEU A 126 7.85 -5.97 2.33
N ILE A 127 6.73 -5.35 2.72
CA ILE A 127 5.51 -6.06 3.11
C ILE A 127 5.04 -6.99 2.00
N ASN A 128 4.97 -6.49 0.76
CA ASN A 128 4.51 -7.28 -0.37
C ASN A 128 5.47 -8.43 -0.73
N THR A 129 6.77 -8.22 -0.55
CA THR A 129 7.79 -9.27 -0.74
C THR A 129 7.58 -10.40 0.28
N LEU A 130 7.43 -10.06 1.56
CA LEU A 130 7.25 -11.04 2.63
C LEU A 130 5.93 -11.78 2.53
N ARG A 131 4.82 -11.07 2.26
CA ARG A 131 3.50 -11.70 2.05
C ARG A 131 3.53 -12.69 0.90
N ARG A 132 4.20 -12.33 -0.21
CA ARG A 132 4.35 -13.21 -1.37
C ARG A 132 5.21 -14.43 -1.02
N ALA A 133 6.33 -14.23 -0.33
CA ALA A 133 7.17 -15.34 0.13
C ALA A 133 6.36 -16.31 1.00
N CYS A 134 5.54 -15.81 1.93
CA CYS A 134 4.66 -16.64 2.76
C CYS A 134 3.56 -17.38 1.98
N ALA A 135 3.12 -16.82 0.85
CA ALA A 135 2.11 -17.41 -0.01
C ALA A 135 2.67 -18.44 -1.01
N LEU A 136 3.99 -18.43 -1.27
CA LEU A 136 4.66 -19.30 -2.24
C LEU A 136 5.50 -20.40 -1.61
N CYS A 137 5.98 -20.17 -0.39
CA CYS A 137 6.76 -21.14 0.37
C CYS A 137 5.83 -21.86 1.36
N ASP A 138 5.92 -23.18 1.47
CA ASP A 138 5.20 -23.96 2.49
C ASP A 138 6.04 -24.16 3.76
N GLU A 139 7.35 -23.87 3.72
CA GLU A 139 8.30 -24.07 4.82
C GLU A 139 8.23 -22.98 5.91
N GLU A 140 8.47 -23.36 7.17
CA GLU A 140 8.45 -22.42 8.31
C GLU A 140 9.53 -21.32 8.18
N THR A 141 10.65 -21.64 7.54
CA THR A 141 11.78 -20.72 7.35
C THR A 141 11.86 -20.22 5.92
N LEU A 142 11.83 -18.90 5.76
CA LEU A 142 12.01 -18.22 4.48
C LEU A 142 13.51 -18.03 4.21
N GLU A 143 13.96 -18.63 3.12
CA GLU A 143 15.32 -18.54 2.61
C GLU A 143 15.46 -17.49 1.49
N PRO A 144 16.69 -17.06 1.12
CA PRO A 144 16.91 -16.11 0.03
C PRO A 144 16.18 -16.41 -1.29
N PRO A 145 16.01 -17.67 -1.75
CA PRO A 145 15.27 -17.98 -2.97
C PRO A 145 13.78 -17.63 -2.89
N HIS A 146 13.19 -17.65 -1.68
CA HIS A 146 11.79 -17.29 -1.46
C HIS A 146 11.57 -15.77 -1.55
N LEU A 147 12.64 -14.97 -1.48
CA LEU A 147 12.60 -13.52 -1.56
C LEU A 147 12.88 -13.03 -2.99
N THR A 148 11.81 -12.82 -3.75
CA THR A 148 11.88 -12.12 -5.04
C THR A 148 12.06 -10.62 -4.80
N LEU A 149 13.09 -9.98 -5.38
CA LEU A 149 13.40 -8.56 -5.21
C LEU A 149 13.61 -7.84 -6.57
N GLY A 150 13.48 -6.51 -6.60
CA GLY A 150 13.90 -5.65 -7.73
C GLY A 150 13.26 -5.98 -9.09
N ALA A 151 14.09 -6.07 -10.14
CA ALA A 151 13.63 -6.39 -11.50
C ALA A 151 12.91 -7.76 -11.57
N SER A 152 13.35 -8.72 -10.75
CA SER A 152 12.69 -10.01 -10.62
C SER A 152 11.29 -9.88 -10.02
N LEU A 153 11.04 -8.91 -9.12
CA LEU A 153 9.68 -8.61 -8.64
C LEU A 153 8.79 -8.10 -9.76
N LYS A 154 9.27 -7.15 -10.57
CA LYS A 154 8.49 -6.61 -11.69
C LYS A 154 8.12 -7.71 -12.69
N ARG A 155 9.07 -8.63 -12.97
CA ARG A 155 8.83 -9.78 -13.85
C ARG A 155 7.87 -10.79 -13.23
N ALA A 156 8.06 -11.13 -11.95
CA ALA A 156 7.19 -12.07 -11.24
C ALA A 156 5.77 -11.53 -11.08
N ALA A 157 5.58 -10.23 -10.80
CA ALA A 157 4.27 -9.60 -10.73
C ALA A 157 3.55 -9.68 -12.09
N ARG A 158 4.22 -9.30 -13.19
CA ARG A 158 3.65 -9.43 -14.54
C ARG A 158 3.27 -10.87 -14.89
N LEU A 159 4.10 -11.84 -14.49
CA LEU A 159 3.81 -13.25 -14.72
C LEU A 159 2.61 -13.71 -13.88
N ASP A 160 2.54 -13.29 -12.62
CA ASP A 160 1.43 -13.62 -11.71
C ASP A 160 0.11 -13.00 -12.17
N ASP A 161 0.14 -11.76 -12.69
CA ASP A 161 -1.03 -11.09 -13.29
C ASP A 161 -1.53 -11.85 -14.54
N LEU A 162 -0.60 -12.31 -15.39
CA LEU A 162 -0.93 -13.11 -16.56
C LEU A 162 -1.54 -14.46 -16.16
N ILE A 163 -0.90 -15.16 -15.22
CA ILE A 163 -1.41 -16.44 -14.67
C ILE A 163 -2.78 -16.23 -14.03
N HIS A 164 -2.95 -15.17 -13.26
CA HIS A 164 -4.22 -14.84 -12.60
C HIS A 164 -5.35 -14.65 -13.62
N GLY A 165 -5.11 -13.87 -14.68
CA GLY A 165 -6.06 -13.70 -15.78
C GLY A 165 -6.43 -15.03 -16.43
N THR A 166 -5.44 -15.86 -16.78
CA THR A 166 -5.68 -17.18 -17.38
C THR A 166 -6.46 -18.12 -16.45
N VAL A 167 -6.15 -18.10 -15.14
CA VAL A 167 -6.89 -18.91 -14.15
C VAL A 167 -8.36 -18.50 -14.08
N LEU A 168 -8.64 -17.19 -14.06
CA LEU A 168 -10.02 -16.69 -14.01
C LEU A 168 -10.80 -17.01 -15.30
N GLU A 169 -10.15 -16.91 -16.45
CA GLU A 169 -10.74 -17.23 -17.74
C GLU A 169 -11.11 -18.73 -17.83
N VAL A 170 -10.14 -19.62 -17.56
CA VAL A 170 -10.38 -21.06 -17.60
C VAL A 170 -11.39 -21.47 -16.52
N PHE A 171 -11.38 -20.84 -15.34
CA PHE A 171 -12.38 -21.09 -14.31
C PHE A 171 -13.80 -20.75 -14.76
N ALA A 172 -13.99 -19.64 -15.48
CA ALA A 172 -15.29 -19.28 -16.05
C ALA A 172 -15.74 -20.29 -17.12
N GLN A 173 -14.83 -20.72 -18.00
CA GLN A 173 -15.11 -21.70 -19.07
C GLN A 173 -15.35 -23.12 -18.52
N SER A 174 -14.70 -23.48 -17.42
CA SER A 174 -14.84 -24.76 -16.72
C SER A 174 -16.11 -24.87 -15.87
N GLY A 175 -17.08 -23.95 -16.01
CA GLY A 175 -18.32 -23.94 -15.23
C GLY A 175 -18.09 -23.65 -13.74
N ARG A 176 -17.07 -22.84 -13.42
CA ARG A 176 -16.68 -22.46 -12.04
C ARG A 176 -16.27 -23.65 -11.15
N SER A 177 -15.72 -24.71 -11.75
CA SER A 177 -15.18 -25.87 -11.04
C SER A 177 -13.67 -25.75 -10.82
N VAL A 178 -13.24 -25.67 -9.55
CA VAL A 178 -11.81 -25.61 -9.19
C VAL A 178 -11.06 -26.86 -9.64
N ALA A 179 -11.67 -28.03 -9.48
CA ALA A 179 -11.05 -29.31 -9.85
C ALA A 179 -10.81 -29.43 -11.36
N ARG A 180 -11.76 -28.97 -12.19
CA ARG A 180 -11.64 -28.99 -13.66
C ARG A 180 -10.60 -27.98 -14.13
N THR A 181 -10.65 -26.76 -13.61
CA THR A 181 -9.69 -25.68 -13.91
C THR A 181 -8.26 -26.11 -13.61
N ALA A 182 -8.03 -26.74 -12.46
CA ALA A 182 -6.71 -27.24 -12.07
C ALA A 182 -6.19 -28.31 -13.05
N LYS A 183 -7.07 -29.23 -13.47
CA LYS A 183 -6.73 -30.30 -14.43
C LYS A 183 -6.39 -29.74 -15.80
N GLU A 184 -7.17 -28.77 -16.27
CA GLU A 184 -7.03 -28.14 -17.59
C GLU A 184 -5.76 -27.29 -17.69
N LEU A 185 -5.42 -26.56 -16.62
CA LEU A 185 -4.19 -25.77 -16.54
C LEU A 185 -2.95 -26.59 -16.14
N GLY A 186 -3.10 -27.87 -15.79
CA GLY A 186 -1.99 -28.70 -15.31
C GLY A 186 -1.38 -28.21 -13.98
N VAL A 187 -2.15 -27.50 -13.15
CA VAL A 187 -1.70 -26.91 -11.88
C VAL A 187 -2.34 -27.59 -10.67
N ARG A 188 -1.78 -27.39 -9.49
CA ARG A 188 -2.39 -27.86 -8.24
C ARG A 188 -3.67 -27.06 -7.94
N ARG A 189 -4.67 -27.70 -7.31
CA ARG A 189 -5.92 -27.02 -6.88
C ARG A 189 -5.65 -25.84 -5.95
N ALA A 190 -4.64 -25.94 -5.10
CA ALA A 190 -4.20 -24.85 -4.21
C ALA A 190 -3.82 -23.58 -5.00
N THR A 191 -3.19 -23.73 -6.17
CA THR A 191 -2.84 -22.62 -7.07
C THR A 191 -4.12 -21.91 -7.56
N VAL A 192 -5.14 -22.66 -7.94
CA VAL A 192 -6.43 -22.10 -8.39
C VAL A 192 -7.13 -21.37 -7.25
N TYR A 193 -7.26 -21.99 -6.08
CA TYR A 193 -7.85 -21.35 -4.89
C TYR A 193 -7.14 -20.05 -4.50
N ARG A 194 -5.81 -20.00 -4.62
CA ARG A 194 -5.02 -18.78 -4.35
C ARG A 194 -5.46 -17.62 -5.22
N HIS A 195 -5.58 -17.83 -6.54
CA HIS A 195 -6.00 -16.78 -7.46
C HIS A 195 -7.49 -16.43 -7.28
N LEU A 196 -8.37 -17.39 -7.00
CA LEU A 196 -9.78 -17.09 -6.74
C LEU A 196 -9.99 -16.26 -5.45
N ARG A 197 -9.25 -16.57 -4.37
CA ARG A 197 -9.26 -15.78 -3.14
C ARG A 197 -8.74 -14.36 -3.37
N ALA A 198 -7.68 -14.21 -4.15
CA ALA A 198 -7.15 -12.88 -4.51
C ALA A 198 -8.20 -12.02 -5.26
N ALA A 199 -9.05 -12.64 -6.07
CA ALA A 199 -10.16 -11.99 -6.78
C ALA A 199 -11.44 -11.83 -5.94
N ARG A 200 -11.44 -12.23 -4.66
CA ARG A 200 -12.64 -12.29 -3.79
C ARG A 200 -13.79 -13.12 -4.38
N ILE A 201 -13.47 -14.16 -5.14
CA ILE A 201 -14.45 -15.10 -5.69
C ILE A 201 -14.60 -16.25 -4.71
N ASP A 202 -15.76 -16.34 -4.06
CA ASP A 202 -16.05 -17.43 -3.14
C ASP A 202 -16.35 -18.71 -3.92
N CYS A 203 -15.71 -19.78 -3.50
CA CYS A 203 -15.81 -21.10 -4.12
C CYS A 203 -15.98 -22.10 -2.99
N GLY A 204 -17.25 -22.31 -2.62
CA GLY A 204 -17.69 -23.26 -1.59
C GLY A 204 -17.23 -24.69 -1.82
#